data_AF-K0BBC7-F1
#
_entry.id   AF-K0BBC7-F1
#
_cell.length_a   1.000
_cell.length_b   1.000
_cell.length_c   1.000
_cell.angle_alpha   90.00
_cell.angle_beta   90.00
_cell.angle_gamma   90.00
#
_symmetry.space_group_name_H-M   'P 1'
#
loop_
_entity.id
_entity.type
_entity.pdbx_description
1 polymer ?
#
loop_
_entity_poly.entity_id
_entity_poly.type
_entity_poly.pdbx_seq_one_letter_code
_entity_poly.pdbx_strand_id
1 'polypeptide(L)'
;MTCKGICVRYKAQKPVGTGRYASGQRRCQICEIFIKWEGLWCPCCGYRLRTKPRNLKYKAKLRARVEADSMEAAAATEIESEVQEVTVKAKSKSKAKTAKTKTTKSKTKDKTPCKHCEKLFVYPDKHEKNCKKNPEVLSSQKTESIAIKA
;
A
#
# COMPACT_ATOMS: atom_id res chain seq x y z
N MET A 1 -0.32 28.01 -2.20
CA MET A 1 1.09 27.99 -2.63
C MET A 1 1.14 27.99 -4.15
N THR A 2 1.72 29.02 -4.74
CA THR A 2 1.92 29.17 -6.20
C THR A 2 3.29 28.64 -6.62
N CYS A 3 3.48 28.38 -7.92
CA CYS A 3 4.76 27.94 -8.45
C CYS A 3 5.75 29.12 -8.54
N LYS A 4 6.96 28.94 -7.97
CA LYS A 4 8.08 29.90 -8.01
C LYS A 4 9.04 29.71 -9.22
N GLY A 5 8.75 28.82 -10.16
CA GLY A 5 9.59 28.56 -11.35
C GLY A 5 10.89 27.75 -11.14
N ILE A 6 11.41 27.62 -9.92
CA ILE A 6 12.66 26.89 -9.61
C ILE A 6 12.65 25.43 -10.14
N CYS A 7 11.47 24.80 -10.15
CA CYS A 7 11.29 23.41 -10.56
C CYS A 7 11.60 23.14 -12.04
N VAL A 8 11.68 24.18 -12.89
CA VAL A 8 12.02 24.04 -14.32
C VAL A 8 13.45 23.53 -14.50
N ARG A 9 14.39 23.89 -13.61
CA ARG A 9 15.79 23.42 -13.64
C ARG A 9 15.91 21.91 -13.44
N TYR A 10 14.94 21.31 -12.76
CA TYR A 10 14.90 19.89 -12.44
C TYR A 10 13.90 19.12 -13.32
N LYS A 11 13.39 19.75 -14.38
CA LYS A 11 12.38 19.16 -15.27
C LYS A 11 12.93 17.91 -15.93
N ALA A 12 12.25 16.79 -15.73
CA ALA A 12 12.63 15.52 -16.32
C ALA A 12 12.17 15.44 -17.78
N GLN A 13 13.06 14.96 -18.66
CA GLN A 13 12.69 14.66 -20.04
C GLN A 13 11.81 13.40 -20.13
N LYS A 14 11.01 13.31 -21.19
CA LYS A 14 10.14 12.15 -21.41
C LYS A 14 11.01 10.95 -21.79
N PRO A 15 11.00 9.85 -21.01
CA PRO A 15 11.72 8.66 -21.39
C PRO A 15 10.96 7.98 -22.55
N VAL A 16 11.71 7.41 -23.49
CA VAL A 16 11.16 6.62 -24.60
C VAL A 16 10.92 5.18 -24.14
N GLY A 17 9.79 4.57 -24.52
CA GLY A 17 9.45 3.17 -24.21
C GLY A 17 9.06 2.84 -22.76
N THR A 18 9.55 3.58 -21.77
CA THR A 18 9.22 3.36 -20.34
C THR A 18 8.27 4.41 -19.78
N GLY A 19 7.47 4.01 -18.78
CA GLY A 19 6.53 4.91 -18.12
C GLY A 19 7.26 5.88 -17.20
N ARG A 20 6.88 7.17 -17.21
CA ARG A 20 7.53 8.22 -16.38
C ARG A 20 7.70 7.84 -14.90
N TYR A 21 6.65 7.26 -14.30
CA TYR A 21 6.67 6.84 -12.89
C TYR A 21 7.55 5.61 -12.63
N ALA A 22 7.68 4.72 -13.63
CA ALA A 22 8.58 3.56 -13.52
C ALA A 22 10.05 4.02 -13.54
N SER A 23 10.37 5.04 -14.34
CA SER A 23 11.70 5.68 -14.35
C SER A 23 11.98 6.58 -13.13
N GLY A 24 11.15 6.51 -12.08
CA GLY A 24 11.31 7.32 -10.87
C GLY A 24 10.99 8.82 -11.02
N GLN A 25 10.43 9.26 -12.15
CA GLN A 25 10.03 10.66 -12.34
C GLN A 25 8.80 10.97 -11.49
N ARG A 26 8.85 12.06 -10.74
CA ARG A 26 7.76 12.46 -9.84
C ARG A 26 7.04 13.69 -10.38
N ARG A 27 5.71 13.71 -10.32
CA ARG A 27 4.92 14.87 -10.79
C ARG A 27 4.57 15.79 -9.62
N CYS A 28 4.84 17.08 -9.75
CA CYS A 28 4.28 18.09 -8.85
C CYS A 28 2.84 18.43 -9.27
N GLN A 29 1.91 18.51 -8.32
CA GLN A 29 0.54 18.86 -8.65
C GLN A 29 0.34 20.35 -8.89
N ILE A 30 1.09 21.20 -8.20
CA ILE A 30 0.99 22.65 -8.31
C ILE A 30 1.74 23.15 -9.53
N CYS A 31 2.98 22.69 -9.71
CA CYS A 31 3.81 23.11 -10.84
C CYS A 31 3.55 22.30 -12.11
N GLU A 32 2.69 21.28 -12.03
CA GLU A 32 2.24 20.44 -13.16
C GLU A 32 3.32 19.67 -13.94
N ILE A 33 4.59 19.81 -13.56
CA ILE A 33 5.74 19.22 -14.24
C ILE A 33 6.25 17.94 -13.58
N PHE A 34 6.92 17.12 -14.39
CA PHE A 34 7.69 15.96 -13.93
C PHE A 34 9.12 16.39 -13.60
N ILE A 35 9.61 15.93 -12.46
CA ILE A 35 10.88 16.34 -11.87
C ILE A 35 11.68 15.08 -11.53
N LYS A 36 13.00 15.10 -11.78
CA LYS A 36 13.95 14.13 -11.26
C LYS A 36 14.54 14.70 -9.96
N TRP A 37 13.96 14.33 -8.83
CA TRP A 37 14.35 14.81 -7.50
C TRP A 37 14.24 13.68 -6.48
N GLU A 38 15.20 13.59 -5.58
CA GLU A 38 15.29 12.54 -4.58
C GLU A 38 14.25 12.69 -3.47
N GLY A 39 13.99 13.95 -3.06
CA GLY A 39 13.07 14.29 -1.99
C GLY A 39 11.58 14.09 -2.31
N LEU A 40 10.76 13.96 -1.26
CA LEU A 40 9.31 13.76 -1.38
C LEU A 40 8.54 15.05 -1.70
N TRP A 41 9.18 16.20 -1.53
CA TRP A 41 8.58 17.53 -1.64
C TRP A 41 9.15 18.28 -2.83
N CYS A 42 8.30 19.07 -3.50
CA CYS A 42 8.72 19.89 -4.63
C CYS A 42 9.62 21.03 -4.13
N PRO A 43 10.84 21.22 -4.68
CA PRO A 43 11.75 22.28 -4.26
C PRO A 43 11.21 23.70 -4.56
N CYS A 44 10.19 23.80 -5.42
CA CYS A 44 9.64 25.08 -5.86
C CYS A 44 8.43 25.54 -5.04
N CYS A 45 7.42 24.67 -4.85
CA CYS A 45 6.16 25.03 -4.20
C CYS A 45 5.96 24.32 -2.85
N GLY A 46 6.90 23.47 -2.43
CA GLY A 46 6.78 22.70 -1.19
C GLY A 46 5.64 21.69 -1.19
N TYR A 47 5.03 21.37 -2.33
CA TYR A 47 3.96 20.37 -2.41
C TYR A 47 4.52 18.95 -2.53
N ARG A 48 3.85 17.99 -1.90
CA ARG A 48 4.24 16.57 -1.95
C ARG A 48 4.18 16.04 -3.39
N LEU A 49 5.29 15.50 -3.86
CA LEU A 49 5.42 14.94 -5.20
C LEU A 49 4.65 13.63 -5.32
N ARG A 50 3.99 13.45 -6.46
CA ARG A 50 3.22 12.25 -6.78
C ARG A 50 4.13 11.22 -7.46
N THR A 51 4.16 10.02 -6.89
CA THR A 51 4.93 8.86 -7.41
C THR A 51 4.04 7.82 -8.11
N LYS A 52 2.72 7.91 -7.96
CA LYS A 52 1.75 6.96 -8.55
C LYS A 52 0.74 7.69 -9.44
N PRO A 53 0.33 7.09 -10.58
CA PRO A 53 -0.75 7.62 -11.41
C PRO A 53 -2.05 7.85 -10.63
N ARG A 54 -2.88 8.79 -11.08
CA ARG A 54 -4.22 9.03 -10.53
C ARG A 54 -5.18 7.88 -10.79
N ASN A 55 -5.25 7.44 -12.04
CA ASN A 55 -6.28 6.49 -12.45
C ASN A 55 -5.94 5.08 -12.00
N LEU A 56 -6.96 4.37 -11.50
CA LEU A 56 -6.84 3.00 -11.02
C LEU A 56 -6.28 2.06 -12.09
N LYS A 57 -6.72 2.19 -13.35
CA LYS A 57 -6.20 1.42 -14.50
C LYS A 57 -4.67 1.55 -14.64
N TYR A 58 -4.16 2.78 -14.67
CA TYR A 58 -2.71 3.03 -14.79
C TYR A 58 -1.94 2.66 -13.52
N LYS A 59 -2.57 2.74 -12.33
CA LYS A 59 -1.98 2.30 -11.07
C LYS A 59 -1.81 0.78 -10.98
N ALA A 60 -2.71 0.01 -11.61
CA ALA A 60 -2.56 -1.44 -11.76
C ALA A 60 -1.41 -1.77 -12.73
N LYS A 61 -1.38 -1.10 -13.90
CA LYS A 61 -0.30 -1.27 -14.89
C LYS A 61 1.09 -0.97 -14.33
N LEU A 62 1.23 0.08 -13.52
CA LEU A 62 2.49 0.39 -12.84
C LEU A 62 2.91 -0.72 -11.87
N ARG A 63 1.96 -1.28 -11.11
CA ARG A 63 2.26 -2.35 -10.15
C ARG A 63 2.72 -3.62 -10.83
N ALA A 64 2.02 -4.05 -11.88
CA ALA A 64 2.41 -5.23 -12.66
C ALA A 64 3.83 -5.09 -13.24
N ARG A 65 4.21 -3.89 -13.70
CA ARG A 65 5.56 -3.64 -14.22
C ARG A 65 6.63 -3.65 -13.11
N VAL A 66 6.37 -3.00 -11.98
CA VAL A 66 7.31 -3.02 -10.84
C VAL A 66 7.51 -4.44 -10.30
N GLU A 67 6.46 -5.25 -10.28
CA GLU A 67 6.53 -6.67 -9.91
C GLU A 67 7.38 -7.46 -10.92
N ALA A 68 7.20 -7.20 -12.22
CA ALA A 68 8.02 -7.80 -13.27
C ALA A 68 9.51 -7.43 -13.16
N ASP A 69 9.80 -6.14 -12.99
CA ASP A 69 11.17 -5.68 -12.82
C ASP A 69 11.83 -6.31 -11.56
N SER A 70 11.05 -6.59 -10.51
CA SER A 70 11.56 -7.23 -9.28
C SER A 70 11.83 -8.73 -9.40
N MET A 71 11.03 -9.47 -10.19
CA MET A 71 11.29 -10.89 -10.45
C MET A 71 12.47 -11.08 -11.41
N GLU A 72 12.64 -10.21 -12.41
CA GLU A 72 13.80 -10.23 -13.29
C GLU A 72 15.10 -9.90 -12.54
N ALA A 73 15.07 -8.93 -11.62
CA ALA A 73 16.22 -8.64 -10.77
C ALA A 73 16.60 -9.82 -9.85
N ALA A 74 15.62 -10.55 -9.32
CA ALA A 74 15.88 -11.76 -8.51
C ALA A 74 16.49 -12.89 -9.36
N ALA A 75 15.99 -13.10 -10.58
CA ALA A 75 16.55 -14.10 -11.49
C ALA A 75 17.99 -13.76 -11.94
N ALA A 76 18.30 -12.47 -12.13
CA ALA A 76 19.66 -12.04 -12.46
C ALA A 76 20.67 -12.33 -11.33
N THR A 77 20.27 -12.18 -10.06
CA THR A 77 21.16 -12.44 -8.92
C THR A 77 21.49 -13.92 -8.72
N GLU A 78 20.63 -14.85 -9.16
CA GLU A 78 20.90 -16.29 -9.06
C GLU A 78 21.91 -16.78 -10.11
N ILE A 79 21.93 -16.15 -11.29
CA ILE A 79 22.85 -16.49 -12.39
C ILE A 79 24.30 -16.07 -12.07
N GLU A 80 24.49 -15.03 -11.26
CA GLU A 80 25.81 -14.50 -10.91
C GLU A 80 26.52 -15.31 -9.80
N SER A 81 25.76 -16.08 -8.99
CA SER A 81 26.32 -17.02 -8.02
C SER A 81 26.81 -18.35 -8.63
N GLU A 82 26.31 -18.76 -9.79
CA GLU A 82 26.68 -20.05 -10.41
C GLU A 82 28.02 -19.99 -11.19
N VAL A 83 28.47 -18.79 -11.58
CA VAL A 83 29.77 -18.60 -12.27
C VAL A 83 30.99 -18.55 -11.34
N GLN A 84 30.81 -18.48 -10.01
CA GLN A 84 31.93 -18.47 -9.04
C GLN A 84 32.30 -19.86 -8.48
N GLU A 85 31.54 -20.93 -8.78
CA GLU A 85 31.81 -22.28 -8.27
C GLU A 85 32.52 -23.19 -9.27
N VAL A 86 33.59 -22.71 -9.92
CA VAL A 86 34.56 -23.61 -10.59
C VAL A 86 36.00 -23.30 -10.19
N THR A 87 36.26 -23.01 -8.91
CA THR A 87 37.59 -23.26 -8.34
C THR A 87 37.56 -23.64 -6.85
N VAL A 88 37.69 -24.94 -6.62
CA VAL A 88 38.57 -25.58 -5.61
C VAL A 88 38.09 -25.73 -4.14
N LYS A 89 37.96 -27.01 -3.77
CA LYS A 89 38.17 -27.70 -2.47
C LYS A 89 37.09 -27.62 -1.37
N ALA A 90 36.28 -28.69 -1.37
CA ALA A 90 35.95 -29.59 -0.25
C ALA A 90 36.24 -29.14 1.20
N LYS A 91 35.17 -29.00 2.01
CA LYS A 91 34.98 -29.73 3.28
C LYS A 91 33.54 -29.64 3.81
N SER A 92 33.12 -30.78 4.38
CA SER A 92 31.86 -31.21 4.98
C SER A 92 31.23 -30.36 6.10
N LYS A 93 29.89 -30.32 6.21
CA LYS A 93 29.08 -31.08 7.21
C LYS A 93 27.58 -30.74 7.16
N SER A 94 26.78 -31.77 7.40
CA SER A 94 25.32 -31.88 7.32
C SER A 94 24.56 -31.25 8.51
N LYS A 95 23.33 -30.76 8.29
CA LYS A 95 22.19 -30.99 9.21
C LYS A 95 20.84 -30.82 8.51
N ALA A 96 19.88 -31.62 8.96
CA ALA A 96 18.72 -32.10 8.22
C ALA A 96 17.39 -31.36 8.47
N LYS A 97 16.47 -31.56 7.50
CA LYS A 97 14.99 -31.63 7.56
C LYS A 97 14.19 -30.40 8.04
N THR A 98 13.26 -29.95 7.19
CA THR A 98 11.84 -30.35 7.27
C THR A 98 11.04 -29.89 6.05
N ALA A 99 10.19 -30.80 5.55
CA ALA A 99 9.20 -30.55 4.52
C ALA A 99 7.98 -29.82 5.08
N LYS A 100 7.37 -28.92 4.28
CA LYS A 100 5.91 -28.76 4.24
C LYS A 100 5.47 -27.95 3.01
N THR A 101 4.82 -28.67 2.09
CA THR A 101 3.72 -28.21 1.23
C THR A 101 2.81 -27.18 1.92
N LYS A 102 2.32 -26.15 1.19
CA LYS A 102 0.87 -25.87 1.03
C LYS A 102 0.54 -24.58 0.25
N THR A 103 -0.17 -24.78 -0.86
CA THR A 103 -1.41 -24.09 -1.30
C THR A 103 -1.51 -22.56 -1.33
N THR A 104 -1.64 -22.05 -2.56
CA THR A 104 -2.72 -21.19 -3.05
C THR A 104 -3.87 -20.90 -2.06
N LYS A 105 -4.14 -19.63 -1.77
CA LYS A 105 -5.51 -19.13 -1.49
C LYS A 105 -5.65 -17.62 -1.61
N SER A 106 -6.44 -17.24 -2.59
CA SER A 106 -7.19 -16.00 -2.77
C SER A 106 -7.83 -15.52 -1.46
N LYS A 107 -7.51 -14.29 -1.03
CA LYS A 107 -8.22 -13.63 0.08
C LYS A 107 -9.47 -12.91 -0.45
N THR A 108 -10.59 -13.64 -0.51
CA THR A 108 -11.92 -13.02 -0.37
C THR A 108 -12.07 -12.54 1.06
N LYS A 109 -12.38 -11.27 1.25
CA LYS A 109 -12.51 -10.66 2.58
C LYS A 109 -13.90 -11.03 3.12
N ASP A 110 -13.96 -12.07 3.95
CA ASP A 110 -15.19 -12.52 4.61
C ASP A 110 -15.84 -11.36 5.38
N LYS A 111 -17.14 -11.16 5.13
CA LYS A 111 -17.96 -10.16 5.83
C LYS A 111 -18.70 -10.88 6.96
N THR A 112 -18.63 -10.31 8.15
CA THR A 112 -19.28 -10.87 9.35
C THR A 112 -20.52 -10.04 9.70
N PRO A 113 -21.66 -10.67 10.06
CA PRO A 113 -22.87 -9.95 10.48
C PRO A 113 -22.68 -9.31 11.85
N CYS A 114 -23.21 -8.10 12.02
CA CYS A 114 -23.28 -7.44 13.33
C CYS A 114 -24.33 -8.14 14.21
N LYS A 115 -23.99 -8.38 15.49
CA LYS A 115 -24.88 -9.03 16.47
C LYS A 115 -26.19 -8.29 16.77
N HIS A 116 -26.28 -7.01 16.44
CA HIS A 116 -27.42 -6.15 16.82
C HIS A 116 -28.32 -5.75 15.65
N CYS A 117 -27.77 -5.72 14.43
CA CYS A 117 -28.53 -5.32 13.24
C CYS A 117 -28.45 -6.32 12.09
N GLU A 118 -27.73 -7.43 12.28
CA GLU A 118 -27.56 -8.56 11.35
C GLU A 118 -26.95 -8.19 9.98
N LYS A 119 -26.61 -6.91 9.77
CA LYS A 119 -25.97 -6.44 8.54
C LYS A 119 -24.51 -6.87 8.49
N LEU A 120 -24.09 -7.30 7.30
CA LEU A 120 -22.74 -7.79 7.01
C LEU A 120 -21.75 -6.64 6.87
N PHE A 121 -20.76 -6.58 7.76
CA PHE A 121 -19.69 -5.60 7.72
C PHE A 121 -18.33 -6.25 7.57
N VAL A 122 -17.41 -5.51 6.95
CA VAL A 122 -16.01 -5.90 6.79
C VAL A 122 -15.22 -5.73 8.10
N TYR A 123 -15.72 -4.87 8.99
CA TYR A 123 -15.18 -4.60 10.33
C TYR A 123 -16.36 -4.44 11.31
N PRO A 124 -16.88 -5.54 11.88
CA PRO A 124 -18.04 -5.49 12.76
C PRO A 124 -17.78 -4.68 14.03
N ASP A 125 -16.56 -4.73 14.59
CA ASP A 125 -16.21 -4.04 15.85
C ASP A 125 -16.35 -2.50 15.79
N LYS A 126 -16.14 -1.92 14.60
CA LYS A 126 -16.34 -0.47 14.39
C LYS A 126 -17.81 -0.12 14.25
N HIS A 127 -18.58 -1.00 13.63
CA HIS A 127 -20.01 -0.81 13.47
C HIS A 127 -20.75 -1.01 14.81
N GLU A 128 -20.34 -1.97 15.63
CA GLU A 128 -20.99 -2.28 16.92
C GLU A 128 -21.04 -1.06 17.85
N LYS A 129 -19.95 -0.28 17.93
CA LYS A 129 -19.88 0.94 18.76
C LYS A 129 -20.85 2.05 18.36
N ASN A 130 -21.23 2.12 17.09
CA ASN A 130 -22.13 3.15 16.54
C ASN A 130 -23.44 2.54 15.99
N CYS A 131 -23.73 1.28 16.34
CA CYS A 131 -24.90 0.60 15.83
C CYS A 131 -26.15 1.28 16.39
N LYS A 132 -27.05 1.72 15.51
CA LYS A 132 -28.31 2.35 15.92
C LYS A 132 -29.22 1.43 16.76
N LYS A 133 -28.96 0.12 16.78
CA LYS A 133 -29.66 -0.88 17.60
C LYS A 133 -28.84 -1.29 18.85
N ASN A 134 -27.87 -0.47 19.29
CA ASN A 134 -27.06 -0.77 20.47
C ASN A 134 -27.96 -0.77 21.73
N PRO A 135 -28.07 -1.88 22.48
CA PRO A 135 -28.87 -1.97 23.70
C PRO A 135 -28.35 -1.08 24.84
N GLU A 136 -27.11 -0.60 24.80
CA GLU A 136 -26.48 0.14 25.90
C GLU A 136 -27.05 1.57 26.11
N VAL A 137 -27.78 2.13 25.13
CA VAL A 137 -28.26 3.52 25.18
C VAL A 137 -29.67 3.65 25.80
N LEU A 138 -30.34 2.55 26.18
CA LEU A 138 -31.70 2.61 26.75
C LEU A 138 -31.78 2.56 28.29
N SER A 139 -30.64 2.50 29.00
CA SER A 139 -30.64 2.32 30.47
C SER A 139 -30.48 3.59 31.32
N SER A 140 -30.32 4.79 30.72
CA SER A 140 -30.01 6.02 31.49
C SER A 140 -31.18 7.01 31.67
N GLN A 141 -32.45 6.62 31.45
CA GLN A 141 -33.58 7.54 31.62
C GLN A 141 -34.73 7.06 32.53
N LYS A 142 -34.58 5.97 33.30
CA LYS A 142 -35.66 5.49 34.19
C LYS A 142 -35.34 5.44 35.68
N THR A 143 -34.42 6.26 36.17
CA THR A 143 -34.16 6.35 37.62
C THR A 143 -34.31 7.74 38.19
N GLU A 144 -35.09 8.64 37.59
CA GLU A 144 -35.45 9.90 38.27
C GLU A 144 -36.89 10.29 37.92
N SER A 145 -37.85 9.76 38.68
CA SER A 145 -39.15 10.39 38.86
C SER A 145 -39.62 10.08 40.28
N ILE A 146 -39.29 11.06 41.13
CA ILE A 146 -39.63 11.21 42.53
C ILE A 146 -41.16 11.22 42.74
N ALA A 147 -41.53 10.76 43.93
CA ALA A 147 -42.85 10.64 44.54
C ALA A 147 -43.89 11.75 44.25
N ILE A 148 -45.19 11.42 44.41
CA ILE A 148 -46.17 12.10 45.28
C ILE A 148 -47.51 11.32 45.30
N LYS A 149 -48.13 11.32 46.50
CA LYS A 149 -49.56 11.11 46.88
C LYS A 149 -50.07 9.69 47.20
N ALA A 150 -50.33 9.46 48.49
CA ALA A 150 -51.66 9.66 49.08
C ALA A 150 -51.50 10.08 50.55
#